data_AF-A0A960Z8S3-F1
#
_entry.id   AF-A0A960Z8S3-F1
#
_cell.length_a   1.000
_cell.length_b   1.000
_cell.length_c   1.000
_cell.angle_alpha   90.00
_cell.angle_beta   90.00
_cell.angle_gamma   90.00
#
_symmetry.space_group_name_H-M   'P 1'
#
loop_
_entity.id
_entity.type
_entity.pdbx_description
1 polymer ?
#
loop_
_entity_poly.entity_id
_entity_poly.type
_entity_poly.pdbx_seq_one_letter_code
_entity_poly.pdbx_strand_id
1 'polypeptide(L)'
;METITIENLFHDHPELHLSLVSGGTGLYKKITSSDINRPGLSLTGFFRYFAHDRIQIFGKGEWAYLHTLSKEVLHNITEKFFSYSLNCLIFTHGNIPQDEIIQKSKELSIPIFTSPIDTQKFIIMISGILNRILAPKLMRHGVLIEVFGIGTLLTGKSGVGKSECALELIERGHRLVADDMVEIRRISESYLLGTCSHVLRHHMEIRGLGIINIPDIFGVGSIRDHKILDLIINIEEWNKDMEYDRTGLDDSKIDILGIEIAFLKIPVKPGRNLPILVETAAINQRLKKMGNYTAKEFNNRLTDYIEQNKIERINH
;
A
#
# COMPACT_ATOMS: atom_id res chain seq x y z
N MET A 1 6.28 10.84 8.40
CA MET A 1 5.07 9.99 8.49
C MET A 1 3.90 10.86 8.12
N GLU A 2 3.07 10.45 7.16
CA GLU A 2 1.78 11.12 6.96
C GLU A 2 0.98 10.99 8.25
N THR A 3 0.39 12.10 8.67
CA THR A 3 -0.46 12.16 9.85
C THR A 3 -1.83 12.62 9.39
N ILE A 4 -2.87 11.87 9.73
CA ILE A 4 -4.25 12.31 9.50
C ILE A 4 -4.77 13.00 10.76
N THR A 5 -5.42 14.15 10.61
CA THR A 5 -6.12 14.79 11.72
C THR A 5 -7.46 14.11 11.95
N ILE A 6 -7.99 14.18 13.17
CA ILE A 6 -9.33 13.69 13.46
C ILE A 6 -10.38 14.43 12.62
N GLU A 7 -10.14 15.71 12.34
CA GLU A 7 -10.94 16.53 11.41
C GLU A 7 -11.04 15.90 10.01
N ASN A 8 -9.92 15.54 9.40
CA ASN A 8 -9.90 14.91 8.09
C ASN A 8 -10.57 13.54 8.13
N LEU A 9 -10.34 12.75 9.18
CA LEU A 9 -11.03 11.47 9.35
C LEU A 9 -12.55 11.65 9.42
N PHE A 10 -13.02 12.72 10.05
CA PHE A 10 -14.44 13.03 10.19
C PHE A 10 -15.06 13.52 8.87
N HIS A 11 -14.37 14.38 8.12
CA HIS A 11 -14.91 15.00 6.91
C HIS A 11 -14.70 14.16 5.63
N ASP A 12 -13.55 13.52 5.49
CA ASP A 12 -13.16 12.83 4.24
C ASP A 12 -13.74 11.41 4.15
N HIS A 13 -14.30 10.89 5.25
CA HIS A 13 -14.81 9.52 5.37
C HIS A 13 -16.26 9.45 5.86
N PRO A 14 -17.24 9.99 5.09
CA PRO A 14 -18.65 9.97 5.46
C PRO A 14 -19.22 8.54 5.64
N GLU A 15 -18.58 7.52 5.05
CA GLU A 15 -18.93 6.11 5.21
C GLU A 15 -18.84 5.62 6.66
N LEU A 16 -18.06 6.29 7.53
CA LEU A 16 -17.99 5.96 8.96
C LEU A 16 -19.22 6.41 9.74
N HIS A 17 -20.10 7.24 9.15
CA HIS A 17 -21.30 7.78 9.77
C HIS A 17 -21.04 8.40 11.16
N LEU A 18 -19.93 9.12 11.29
CA LEU A 18 -19.55 9.78 12.54
C LEU A 18 -20.43 11.00 12.79
N SER A 19 -20.82 11.19 14.04
CA SER A 19 -21.52 12.39 14.53
C SER A 19 -20.79 12.90 15.76
N LEU A 20 -20.33 14.16 15.73
CA LEU A 20 -19.61 14.77 16.85
C LEU A 20 -20.58 15.08 17.99
N VAL A 21 -20.29 14.55 19.18
CA VAL A 21 -21.07 14.78 20.41
C VAL A 21 -20.44 15.87 21.27
N SER A 22 -19.12 15.86 21.42
CA SER A 22 -18.38 16.80 22.27
C SER A 22 -16.90 16.87 21.91
N GLY A 23 -16.18 17.84 22.50
CA GLY A 23 -14.72 17.95 22.35
C GLY A 23 -14.25 18.41 20.97
N GLY A 24 -15.10 19.11 20.21
CA GLY A 24 -14.82 19.54 18.83
C GLY A 24 -13.58 20.43 18.68
N THR A 25 -13.16 21.13 19.73
CA THR A 25 -11.90 21.88 19.77
C THR A 25 -10.68 20.98 19.57
N GLY A 26 -10.77 19.67 19.84
CA GLY A 26 -9.67 18.71 19.70
C GLY A 26 -9.54 18.05 18.34
N LEU A 27 -10.32 18.45 17.33
CA LEU A 27 -10.30 17.81 16.00
C LEU A 27 -8.95 17.96 15.26
N TYR A 28 -8.15 18.96 15.62
CA TYR A 28 -6.81 19.18 15.06
C TYR A 28 -5.78 18.12 15.48
N LYS A 29 -6.07 17.29 16.50
CA LYS A 29 -5.15 16.25 16.97
C LYS A 29 -4.85 15.26 15.84
N LYS A 30 -3.60 14.80 15.80
CA LYS A 30 -3.09 13.90 14.77
C LYS A 30 -3.18 12.45 15.22
N ILE A 31 -3.66 11.59 14.33
CA ILE A 31 -3.62 10.15 14.48
C ILE A 31 -2.33 9.64 13.84
N THR A 32 -1.52 8.95 14.63
CA THR A 32 -0.22 8.41 14.22
C THR A 32 -0.17 6.88 14.17
N SER A 33 -1.20 6.22 14.72
CA SER A 33 -1.32 4.76 14.76
C SER A 33 -2.57 4.32 14.02
N SER A 34 -2.44 3.25 13.22
CA SER A 34 -3.60 2.59 12.60
C SER A 34 -4.29 1.60 13.53
N ASP A 35 -3.63 1.19 14.61
CA ASP A 35 -4.24 0.33 15.63
C ASP A 35 -5.32 1.06 16.42
N ILE A 36 -6.33 0.29 16.81
CA ILE A 36 -7.47 0.73 17.59
C ILE A 36 -7.40 0.08 18.98
N ASN A 37 -7.94 0.75 19.98
CA ASN A 37 -8.11 0.18 21.31
C ASN A 37 -9.59 0.03 21.68
N ARG A 38 -9.94 -1.11 22.28
CA ARG A 38 -11.21 -1.32 22.98
C ARG A 38 -10.93 -1.37 24.48
N PRO A 39 -11.29 -0.34 25.25
CA PRO A 39 -10.76 -0.15 26.60
C PRO A 39 -11.41 -1.04 27.67
N GLY A 40 -11.95 -2.23 27.33
CA GLY A 40 -12.72 -3.06 28.26
C GLY A 40 -12.03 -3.33 29.60
N LEU A 41 -10.75 -3.73 29.59
CA LEU A 41 -9.95 -3.94 30.82
C LEU A 41 -9.61 -2.62 31.55
N SER A 42 -9.43 -1.53 30.83
CA SER A 42 -9.15 -0.22 31.44
C SER A 42 -10.37 0.31 32.20
N LEU A 43 -11.57 0.01 31.70
CA LEU A 43 -12.82 0.36 32.40
C LEU A 43 -13.01 -0.43 33.70
N THR A 44 -12.30 -1.54 33.93
CA THR A 44 -12.32 -2.24 35.23
C THR A 44 -11.24 -1.76 36.20
N GLY A 45 -10.44 -0.76 35.82
CA GLY A 45 -9.38 -0.17 36.64
C GLY A 45 -7.96 -0.63 36.29
N PHE A 46 -7.77 -1.48 35.28
CA PHE A 46 -6.44 -1.95 34.88
C PHE A 46 -5.83 -1.10 33.77
N PHE A 47 -4.93 -0.17 34.13
CA PHE A 47 -4.32 0.80 33.20
C PHE A 47 -2.86 0.55 32.81
N ARG A 48 -2.19 -0.49 33.34
CA ARG A 48 -0.74 -0.70 33.15
C ARG A 48 -0.30 -0.80 31.69
N TYR A 49 -1.17 -1.28 30.80
CA TYR A 49 -0.93 -1.39 29.35
C TYR A 49 -2.03 -0.71 28.54
N PHE A 50 -2.57 0.38 29.08
CA PHE A 50 -3.63 1.12 28.39
C PHE A 50 -3.07 1.85 27.17
N ALA A 51 -3.48 1.41 25.98
CA ALA A 51 -3.10 2.01 24.71
C ALA A 51 -3.89 3.31 24.43
N HIS A 52 -3.62 4.33 25.25
CA HIS A 52 -4.33 5.61 25.26
C HIS A 52 -4.10 6.47 24.01
N ASP A 53 -2.98 6.24 23.33
CA ASP A 53 -2.55 6.91 22.10
C ASP A 53 -3.27 6.41 20.84
N ARG A 54 -4.17 5.43 20.97
CA ARG A 54 -5.00 4.88 19.90
C ARG A 54 -6.39 5.51 19.91
N ILE A 55 -7.15 5.30 18.83
CA ILE A 55 -8.58 5.60 18.81
C ILE A 55 -9.28 4.65 19.78
N GLN A 56 -10.10 5.18 20.69
CA GLN A 56 -10.80 4.40 21.71
C GLN A 56 -12.21 4.08 21.22
N ILE A 57 -12.53 2.79 21.04
CA ILE A 57 -13.85 2.36 20.57
C ILE A 57 -14.65 1.71 21.70
N PHE A 58 -15.84 2.26 21.90
CA PHE A 58 -16.83 1.78 22.85
C PHE A 58 -17.94 1.03 22.09
N GLY A 59 -17.98 -0.28 22.28
CA GLY A 59 -19.04 -1.14 21.79
C GLY A 59 -20.22 -1.22 22.76
N LYS A 60 -21.17 -2.12 22.47
CA LYS A 60 -22.28 -2.41 23.40
C LYS A 60 -21.80 -2.88 24.76
N GLY A 61 -20.74 -3.70 24.82
CA GLY A 61 -20.23 -4.27 26.07
C GLY A 61 -19.63 -3.20 26.98
N GLU A 62 -18.73 -2.38 26.44
CA GLU A 62 -18.11 -1.27 27.16
C GLU A 62 -19.15 -0.24 27.60
N TRP A 63 -20.08 0.12 26.71
CA TRP A 63 -21.16 1.05 27.02
C TRP A 63 -22.10 0.50 28.11
N ALA A 64 -22.56 -0.74 27.99
CA ALA A 64 -23.47 -1.35 28.96
C ALA A 64 -22.81 -1.49 30.33
N TYR A 65 -21.54 -1.93 30.37
CA TYR A 65 -20.78 -2.02 31.62
C TYR A 65 -20.73 -0.67 32.34
N LEU A 66 -20.42 0.41 31.63
CA LEU A 66 -20.39 1.75 32.23
C LEU A 66 -21.73 2.12 32.86
N HIS A 67 -22.87 1.71 32.27
CA HIS A 67 -24.21 1.98 32.81
C HIS A 67 -24.56 1.16 34.06
N THR A 68 -23.81 0.09 34.34
CA THR A 68 -23.99 -0.69 35.58
C THR A 68 -23.24 -0.11 36.78
N LEU A 69 -22.33 0.84 36.56
CA LEU A 69 -21.48 1.39 37.62
C LEU A 69 -22.24 2.39 38.49
N SER A 70 -21.88 2.42 39.78
CA SER A 70 -22.29 3.52 40.66
C SER A 70 -21.62 4.83 40.22
N LYS A 71 -22.23 5.97 40.56
CA LYS A 71 -21.68 7.30 40.23
C LYS A 71 -20.25 7.48 40.73
N GLU A 72 -19.94 7.02 41.94
CA GLU A 72 -18.59 7.12 42.52
C GLU A 72 -17.55 6.31 41.74
N VAL A 73 -17.91 5.09 41.33
CA VAL A 73 -17.01 4.23 40.56
C VAL A 73 -16.82 4.77 39.14
N LEU A 74 -17.89 5.22 38.50
CA LEU A 74 -17.84 5.86 37.18
C LEU A 74 -16.94 7.11 37.21
N HIS A 75 -17.07 7.94 38.25
CA HIS A 75 -16.24 9.13 38.43
C HIS A 75 -14.75 8.77 38.51
N ASN A 76 -14.38 7.84 39.39
CA ASN A 76 -13.00 7.43 39.57
C ASN A 76 -12.38 6.84 38.29
N ILE A 77 -13.14 6.01 37.56
CA ILE A 77 -12.68 5.45 36.28
C ILE A 77 -12.53 6.55 35.23
N THR A 78 -13.49 7.47 35.13
CA THR A 78 -13.48 8.55 34.15
C THR A 78 -12.30 9.49 34.40
N GLU A 79 -12.08 9.94 35.62
CA GLU A 79 -10.91 10.75 36.01
C GLU A 79 -9.61 10.05 35.63
N LYS A 80 -9.48 8.76 35.96
CA LYS A 80 -8.27 8.01 35.63
C LYS A 80 -8.09 7.82 34.13
N PHE A 81 -9.17 7.53 33.39
CA PHE A 81 -9.14 7.31 31.95
C PHE A 81 -8.73 8.58 31.19
N PHE A 82 -9.31 9.73 31.57
CA PHE A 82 -9.02 11.03 30.99
C PHE A 82 -7.72 11.67 31.50
N SER A 83 -7.09 11.12 32.54
CA SER A 83 -5.73 11.53 32.96
C SER A 83 -4.64 11.20 31.92
N TYR A 84 -4.94 10.33 30.96
CA TYR A 84 -4.06 10.03 29.83
C TYR A 84 -4.33 10.95 28.63
N SER A 85 -3.33 11.15 27.79
CA SER A 85 -3.50 11.88 26.52
C SER A 85 -4.22 11.00 25.50
N LEU A 86 -5.53 11.22 25.36
CA LEU A 86 -6.41 10.50 24.43
C LEU A 86 -6.55 11.24 23.08
N ASN A 87 -6.62 10.47 22.00
CA ASN A 87 -6.91 10.99 20.66
C ASN A 87 -8.39 11.36 20.52
N CYS A 88 -9.26 10.36 20.40
CA CYS A 88 -10.71 10.48 20.38
C CYS A 88 -11.38 9.21 20.90
N LEU A 89 -12.65 9.34 21.27
CA LEU A 89 -13.52 8.24 21.64
C LEU A 89 -14.62 8.10 20.59
N ILE A 90 -14.96 6.87 20.24
CA ILE A 90 -16.02 6.56 19.29
C ILE A 90 -16.97 5.55 19.92
N PHE A 91 -18.24 5.92 20.06
CA PHE A 91 -19.31 5.05 20.54
C PHE A 91 -20.07 4.49 19.33
N THR A 92 -20.05 3.18 19.20
CA THR A 92 -20.70 2.47 18.09
C THR A 92 -22.16 2.15 18.45
N HIS A 93 -22.94 1.64 17.48
CA HIS A 93 -24.39 1.36 17.63
C HIS A 93 -25.28 2.57 17.96
N GLY A 94 -24.81 3.80 17.75
CA GLY A 94 -25.53 5.01 18.13
C GLY A 94 -25.64 5.21 19.64
N ASN A 95 -24.85 4.48 20.42
CA ASN A 95 -24.84 4.57 21.88
C ASN A 95 -24.36 5.96 22.33
N ILE A 96 -25.11 6.60 23.22
CA ILE A 96 -24.75 7.92 23.74
C ILE A 96 -23.89 7.74 25.00
N PRO A 97 -22.70 8.34 25.09
CA PRO A 97 -21.89 8.32 26.31
C PRO A 97 -22.61 8.96 27.50
N GLN A 98 -22.24 8.58 28.72
CA GLN A 98 -22.79 9.20 29.92
C GLN A 98 -22.34 10.66 30.06
N ASP A 99 -23.16 11.49 30.69
CA ASP A 99 -22.96 12.94 30.81
C ASP A 99 -21.59 13.31 31.39
N GLU A 100 -21.10 12.54 32.35
CA GLU A 100 -19.79 12.74 32.98
C GLU A 100 -18.62 12.60 31.98
N ILE A 101 -18.69 11.60 31.10
CA ILE A 101 -17.71 11.38 30.03
C ILE A 101 -17.78 12.54 29.02
N ILE A 102 -19.00 12.99 28.68
CA ILE A 102 -19.21 14.13 27.77
C ILE A 102 -18.64 15.41 28.37
N GLN A 103 -18.83 15.64 29.67
CA GLN A 103 -18.32 16.81 30.36
C GLN A 103 -16.79 16.82 30.37
N LYS A 104 -16.16 15.70 30.74
CA LYS A 104 -14.69 15.59 30.71
C LYS A 104 -14.08 15.74 29.33
N SER A 105 -14.75 15.21 28.32
CA SER A 105 -14.36 15.43 26.92
C SER A 105 -14.33 16.90 26.54
N LYS A 106 -15.35 17.69 26.95
CA LYS A 106 -15.39 19.13 26.69
C LYS A 106 -14.28 19.87 27.42
N GLU A 107 -14.10 19.58 28.71
CA GLU A 107 -13.05 20.18 29.55
C GLU A 107 -11.64 19.97 28.96
N LEU A 108 -11.37 18.77 28.46
CA LEU A 108 -10.05 18.36 27.97
C LEU A 108 -9.89 18.43 26.45
N SER A 109 -10.91 18.92 25.73
CA SER A 109 -10.92 19.00 24.27
C SER A 109 -10.57 17.65 23.61
N ILE A 110 -11.23 16.58 24.04
CA ILE A 110 -11.07 15.24 23.46
C ILE A 110 -12.32 14.92 22.63
N PRO A 111 -12.23 14.80 21.30
CA PRO A 111 -13.41 14.54 20.48
C PRO A 111 -14.10 13.23 20.86
N ILE A 112 -15.42 13.30 21.03
CA ILE A 112 -16.29 12.13 21.15
C ILE A 112 -17.22 12.09 19.96
N PHE A 113 -17.25 10.94 19.29
CA PHE A 113 -18.17 10.66 18.20
C PHE A 113 -19.12 9.53 18.55
N THR A 114 -20.27 9.54 17.91
CA THR A 114 -21.16 8.38 17.80
C THR A 114 -21.23 7.92 16.35
N SER A 115 -21.41 6.61 16.16
CA SER A 115 -21.69 6.02 14.85
C SER A 115 -22.78 4.95 15.00
N PRO A 116 -23.79 4.91 14.12
CA PRO A 116 -24.84 3.89 14.16
C PRO A 116 -24.33 2.49 13.74
N ILE A 117 -23.12 2.41 13.19
CA ILE A 117 -22.54 1.17 12.68
C ILE A 117 -22.23 0.20 13.84
N ASP A 118 -22.38 -1.11 13.59
CA ASP A 118 -21.95 -2.18 14.48
C ASP A 118 -20.45 -2.13 14.79
N THR A 119 -20.05 -2.48 16.03
CA THR A 119 -18.66 -2.38 16.49
C THR A 119 -17.66 -3.10 15.57
N GLN A 120 -17.93 -4.34 15.16
CA GLN A 120 -16.98 -5.09 14.32
C GLN A 120 -16.87 -4.49 12.93
N LYS A 121 -18.01 -4.15 12.32
CA LYS A 121 -18.04 -3.52 11.01
C LYS A 121 -17.31 -2.18 11.02
N PHE A 122 -17.55 -1.36 12.04
CA PHE A 122 -16.88 -0.07 12.21
C PHE A 122 -15.36 -0.23 12.34
N ILE A 123 -14.89 -1.17 13.18
CA ILE A 123 -13.46 -1.46 13.36
C ILE A 123 -12.81 -1.84 12.03
N ILE A 124 -13.42 -2.70 11.22
CA ILE A 124 -12.89 -3.11 9.91
C ILE A 124 -12.75 -1.88 8.99
N MET A 125 -13.78 -1.04 8.92
CA MET A 125 -13.80 0.14 8.05
C MET A 125 -12.71 1.15 8.44
N ILE A 126 -12.69 1.56 9.71
CA ILE A 126 -11.72 2.56 10.18
C ILE A 126 -10.28 2.02 10.15
N SER A 127 -10.05 0.74 10.47
CA SER A 127 -8.73 0.12 10.34
C SER A 127 -8.25 0.14 8.88
N GLY A 128 -9.11 -0.19 7.93
CA GLY A 128 -8.77 -0.16 6.50
C GLY A 128 -8.39 1.25 6.02
N ILE A 129 -9.14 2.26 6.45
CA ILE A 129 -8.84 3.67 6.17
C ILE A 129 -7.49 4.07 6.76
N LEU A 130 -7.28 3.83 8.05
CA LEU A 130 -6.04 4.22 8.72
C LEU A 130 -4.82 3.48 8.18
N ASN A 131 -4.93 2.17 7.94
CA ASN A 131 -3.85 1.38 7.34
C ASN A 131 -3.46 1.91 5.96
N ARG A 132 -4.43 2.34 5.14
CA ARG A 132 -4.15 2.91 3.82
C ARG A 132 -3.47 4.28 3.91
N ILE A 133 -3.92 5.15 4.82
CA ILE A 133 -3.43 6.52 4.93
C ILE A 133 -2.07 6.59 5.62
N LEU A 134 -1.88 5.77 6.66
CA LEU A 134 -0.64 5.72 7.45
C LEU A 134 0.38 4.71 6.90
N ALA A 135 0.05 4.02 5.80
CA ALA A 135 0.93 3.05 5.16
C ALA A 135 2.31 3.67 4.85
N PRO A 136 3.42 2.96 5.14
CA PRO A 136 4.75 3.36 4.72
C PRO A 136 4.79 3.59 3.21
N LYS A 137 5.43 4.68 2.79
CA LYS A 137 5.57 5.02 1.38
C LYS A 137 6.95 5.59 1.07
N LEU A 138 7.37 5.47 -0.17
CA LEU A 138 8.56 6.10 -0.70
C LEU A 138 8.35 6.53 -2.15
N MET A 139 9.17 7.47 -2.60
CA MET A 139 9.17 7.91 -4.00
C MET A 139 10.33 7.23 -4.74
N ARG A 140 10.07 6.71 -5.94
CA ARG A 140 11.11 6.20 -6.85
C ARG A 140 10.99 6.89 -8.20
N HIS A 141 12.13 7.27 -8.75
CA HIS A 141 12.20 7.69 -10.13
C HIS A 141 12.08 6.48 -11.07
N GLY A 142 11.24 6.60 -12.09
CA GLY A 142 10.97 5.53 -13.05
C GLY A 142 9.59 5.64 -13.69
N VAL A 143 9.26 4.67 -14.52
CA VAL A 143 7.97 4.59 -15.22
C VAL A 143 7.25 3.33 -14.78
N LEU A 144 6.06 3.46 -14.21
CA LEU A 144 5.24 2.33 -13.81
C LEU A 144 4.16 2.07 -14.87
N ILE A 145 4.15 0.85 -15.41
CA ILE A 145 3.25 0.42 -16.48
C ILE A 145 2.65 -0.96 -16.18
N GLU A 146 1.36 -1.14 -16.48
CA GLU A 146 0.69 -2.44 -16.45
C GLU A 146 0.90 -3.16 -17.78
N VAL A 147 1.67 -4.25 -17.76
CA VAL A 147 1.97 -5.07 -18.94
C VAL A 147 1.38 -6.47 -18.74
N PHE A 148 0.39 -6.84 -19.56
CA PHE A 148 -0.38 -8.09 -19.41
C PHE A 148 -0.90 -8.37 -17.99
N GLY A 149 -1.25 -7.31 -17.25
CA GLY A 149 -1.74 -7.39 -15.88
C GLY A 149 -0.65 -7.41 -14.80
N ILE A 150 0.64 -7.40 -15.17
CA ILE A 150 1.78 -7.32 -14.26
C ILE A 150 2.21 -5.87 -14.11
N GLY A 151 2.25 -5.35 -12.89
CA GLY A 151 2.76 -4.01 -12.63
C GLY A 151 4.29 -3.98 -12.71
N THR A 152 4.80 -3.31 -13.72
CA THR A 152 6.22 -3.30 -14.07
C THR A 152 6.79 -1.89 -13.91
N LEU A 153 7.75 -1.74 -12.99
CA LEU A 153 8.47 -0.49 -12.79
C LEU A 153 9.76 -0.49 -13.61
N LEU A 154 9.80 0.36 -14.63
CA LEU A 154 10.97 0.62 -15.45
C LEU A 154 11.86 1.66 -14.75
N THR A 155 13.07 1.25 -14.40
CA THR A 155 14.11 2.07 -13.78
C THR A 155 15.33 2.14 -14.70
N GLY A 156 16.25 3.07 -14.43
CA GLY A 156 17.44 3.26 -15.25
C GLY A 156 17.86 4.72 -15.33
N LYS A 157 19.03 4.99 -15.91
CA LYS A 157 19.58 6.35 -16.06
C LYS A 157 18.63 7.25 -16.87
N SER A 158 18.75 8.56 -16.69
CA SER A 158 18.00 9.53 -17.51
C SER A 158 18.42 9.40 -18.98
N GLY A 159 17.45 9.42 -19.89
CA GLY A 159 17.70 9.31 -21.33
C GLY A 159 18.00 7.90 -21.86
N VAL A 160 17.90 6.85 -21.03
CA VAL A 160 18.10 5.45 -21.48
C VAL A 160 16.92 4.90 -22.32
N GLY A 161 15.83 5.67 -22.49
CA GLY A 161 14.66 5.27 -23.28
C GLY A 161 13.47 4.74 -22.47
N LYS A 162 13.33 5.09 -21.17
CA LYS A 162 12.25 4.56 -20.32
C LYS A 162 10.87 5.01 -20.78
N SER A 163 10.70 6.31 -21.01
CA SER A 163 9.42 6.91 -21.40
C SER A 163 9.06 6.55 -22.84
N GLU A 164 10.05 6.47 -23.74
CA GLU A 164 9.87 6.00 -25.12
C GLU A 164 9.45 4.52 -25.16
N CYS A 165 10.07 3.67 -24.34
CA CYS A 165 9.65 2.27 -24.19
C CYS A 165 8.22 2.16 -23.63
N ALA A 166 7.87 2.98 -22.65
CA ALA A 166 6.52 3.00 -22.09
C ALA A 166 5.49 3.47 -23.13
N LEU A 167 5.83 4.45 -23.96
CA LEU A 167 4.97 4.94 -25.03
C LEU A 167 4.67 3.84 -26.07
N GLU A 168 5.68 3.10 -26.53
CA GLU A 168 5.49 1.98 -27.47
C GLU A 168 4.69 0.83 -26.81
N LEU A 169 4.86 0.59 -25.50
CA LEU A 169 4.01 -0.36 -24.77
C LEU A 169 2.55 0.10 -24.69
N ILE A 170 2.30 1.40 -24.49
CA ILE A 170 0.94 1.96 -24.49
C ILE A 170 0.28 1.79 -25.86
N GLU A 171 1.02 2.04 -26.95
CA GLU A 171 0.54 1.81 -28.31
C GLU A 171 0.16 0.34 -28.55
N ARG A 172 0.85 -0.60 -27.91
CA ARG A 172 0.55 -2.05 -27.92
C ARG A 172 -0.61 -2.45 -27.01
N GLY A 173 -1.28 -1.50 -26.35
CA GLY A 173 -2.46 -1.73 -25.51
C GLY A 173 -2.17 -1.91 -24.01
N HIS A 174 -0.94 -1.65 -23.56
CA HIS A 174 -0.60 -1.63 -22.14
C HIS A 174 -1.00 -0.30 -21.49
N ARG A 175 -0.96 -0.22 -20.15
CA ARG A 175 -1.52 0.93 -19.43
C ARG A 175 -0.52 1.65 -18.55
N LEU A 176 -0.35 2.95 -18.77
CA LEU A 176 0.48 3.81 -17.93
C LEU A 176 -0.15 3.99 -16.56
N VAL A 177 0.67 3.86 -15.50
CA VAL A 177 0.27 4.20 -14.13
C VAL A 177 0.92 5.51 -13.70
N ALA A 178 2.22 5.64 -13.92
CA ALA A 178 3.00 6.82 -13.56
C ALA A 178 4.22 6.94 -14.48
N ASP A 179 4.61 8.17 -14.80
CA ASP A 179 5.86 8.51 -15.49
C ASP A 179 6.70 9.43 -14.58
N ASP A 180 8.02 9.37 -14.75
CA ASP A 180 9.05 10.06 -13.97
C ASP A 180 9.10 9.72 -12.46
N MET A 181 8.02 9.92 -11.71
CA MET A 181 8.00 9.81 -10.25
C MET A 181 6.85 8.92 -9.77
N VAL A 182 7.21 7.78 -9.16
CA VAL A 182 6.28 6.75 -8.69
C VAL A 182 6.24 6.77 -7.17
N GLU A 183 5.06 7.00 -6.60
CA GLU A 183 4.81 6.78 -5.17
C GLU A 183 4.54 5.29 -4.95
N ILE A 184 5.37 4.63 -4.15
CA ILE A 184 5.20 3.23 -3.77
C ILE A 184 4.77 3.18 -2.32
N ARG A 185 3.60 2.58 -2.07
CA ARG A 185 2.99 2.46 -0.74
C ARG A 185 2.82 0.99 -0.35
N ARG A 186 3.18 0.65 0.88
CA ARG A 186 2.95 -0.69 1.44
C ARG A 186 1.54 -0.77 2.02
N ILE A 187 0.61 -1.31 1.23
CA ILE A 187 -0.80 -1.43 1.62
C ILE A 187 -1.12 -2.70 2.42
N SER A 188 -0.19 -3.65 2.47
CA SER A 188 -0.31 -4.90 3.22
C SER A 188 1.09 -5.48 3.51
N GLU A 189 1.14 -6.58 4.25
CA GLU A 189 2.38 -7.30 4.49
C GLU A 189 2.99 -7.92 3.22
N SER A 190 2.21 -8.11 2.15
CA SER A 190 2.63 -8.90 0.97
C SER A 190 2.65 -8.11 -0.35
N TYR A 191 2.04 -6.92 -0.39
CA TYR A 191 1.90 -6.17 -1.64
C TYR A 191 2.28 -4.70 -1.49
N LEU A 192 2.98 -4.20 -2.51
CA LEU A 192 3.26 -2.78 -2.72
C LEU A 192 2.35 -2.24 -3.83
N LEU A 193 1.76 -1.09 -3.58
CA LEU A 193 0.94 -0.37 -4.54
C LEU A 193 1.73 0.81 -5.10
N GLY A 194 1.90 0.86 -6.41
CA GLY A 194 2.47 2.01 -7.12
C GLY A 194 1.38 2.94 -7.63
N THR A 195 1.56 4.24 -7.42
CA THR A 195 0.65 5.31 -7.85
C THR A 195 1.43 6.54 -8.37
N CYS A 196 0.73 7.46 -9.04
CA CYS A 196 1.27 8.77 -9.40
C CYS A 196 0.65 9.87 -8.53
N SER A 197 1.37 10.98 -8.36
CA SER A 197 0.80 12.21 -7.78
C SER A 197 -0.36 12.71 -8.64
N HIS A 198 -1.35 13.38 -8.04
CA HIS A 198 -2.49 13.93 -8.79
C HIS A 198 -2.08 14.95 -9.86
N VAL A 199 -0.98 15.67 -9.65
CA VAL A 199 -0.50 16.72 -10.56
C VAL A 199 0.11 16.13 -11.83
N LEU A 200 0.90 15.05 -11.69
CA LEU A 200 1.60 14.40 -12.81
C LEU A 200 0.78 13.27 -13.44
N ARG A 201 -0.43 13.03 -12.93
CA ARG A 201 -1.25 11.90 -13.36
C ARG A 201 -1.56 12.02 -14.86
N HIS A 202 -1.45 10.89 -15.56
CA HIS A 202 -1.77 10.75 -16.99
C HIS A 202 -0.91 11.55 -17.97
N HIS A 203 0.08 12.28 -17.49
CA HIS A 203 1.01 13.03 -18.33
C HIS A 203 2.33 12.27 -18.47
N MET A 204 3.00 12.48 -19.60
CA MET A 204 4.31 11.90 -19.89
C MET A 204 5.17 12.96 -20.59
N GLU A 205 6.44 13.08 -20.20
CA GLU A 205 7.39 13.95 -20.90
C GLU A 205 8.14 13.14 -21.96
N ILE A 206 8.03 13.55 -23.22
CA ILE A 206 8.78 12.95 -24.33
C ILE A 206 9.73 13.98 -24.92
N ARG A 207 11.02 13.64 -24.98
CA ARG A 207 12.03 14.52 -25.57
C ARG A 207 11.70 14.81 -27.03
N GLY A 208 11.70 16.09 -27.39
CA GLY A 208 11.37 16.57 -28.73
C GLY A 208 9.87 16.80 -28.97
N LEU A 209 8.98 16.28 -28.12
CA LEU A 209 7.53 16.52 -28.19
C LEU A 209 7.00 17.37 -27.03
N GLY A 210 7.67 17.33 -25.87
CA GLY A 210 7.22 17.98 -24.64
C GLY A 210 6.30 17.08 -23.81
N ILE A 211 5.48 17.70 -22.96
CA ILE A 211 4.53 16.99 -22.09
C ILE A 211 3.28 16.65 -22.90
N ILE A 212 2.89 15.38 -22.90
CA ILE A 212 1.68 14.88 -23.55
C ILE A 212 0.69 14.32 -22.53
N ASN A 213 -0.60 14.41 -22.86
CA ASN A 213 -1.67 13.75 -22.12
C ASN A 213 -1.98 12.40 -22.78
N ILE A 214 -1.78 11.31 -22.05
CA ILE A 214 -1.90 9.94 -22.59
C ILE A 214 -3.37 9.57 -22.92
N PRO A 215 -4.36 9.81 -22.05
CA PRO A 215 -5.78 9.60 -22.37
C PRO A 215 -6.27 10.33 -23.62
N ASP A 216 -5.81 11.54 -23.89
CA ASP A 216 -6.25 12.33 -25.04
C ASP A 216 -5.78 11.71 -26.37
N ILE A 217 -4.62 11.05 -26.36
CA ILE A 217 -4.00 10.47 -27.56
C ILE A 217 -4.39 9.00 -27.74
N PHE A 218 -4.35 8.21 -26.67
CA PHE A 218 -4.52 6.74 -26.71
C PHE A 218 -5.83 6.26 -26.08
N GLY A 219 -6.67 7.18 -25.62
CA GLY A 219 -7.95 6.90 -24.98
C GLY A 219 -7.83 6.51 -23.51
N VAL A 220 -8.94 6.57 -22.76
CA VAL A 220 -9.00 6.27 -21.33
C VAL A 220 -8.57 4.83 -20.96
N GLY A 221 -8.55 3.91 -21.92
CA GLY A 221 -8.11 2.53 -21.73
C GLY A 221 -6.60 2.36 -21.56
N SER A 222 -5.81 3.40 -21.88
CA SER A 222 -4.34 3.43 -21.86
C SER A 222 -3.73 3.80 -20.50
N ILE A 223 -4.56 4.02 -19.48
CA ILE A 223 -4.14 4.48 -18.16
C ILE A 223 -4.69 3.62 -17.02
N ARG A 224 -4.03 3.69 -15.86
CA ARG A 224 -4.49 3.17 -14.57
C ARG A 224 -4.10 4.13 -13.46
N ASP A 225 -4.95 4.32 -12.47
CA ASP A 225 -4.61 5.18 -11.32
C ASP A 225 -3.57 4.55 -10.38
N HIS A 226 -3.59 3.22 -10.28
CA HIS A 226 -2.75 2.45 -9.38
C HIS A 226 -2.52 1.04 -9.90
N LYS A 227 -1.40 0.42 -9.52
CA LYS A 227 -1.11 -0.98 -9.82
C LYS A 227 -0.23 -1.61 -8.74
N ILE A 228 -0.47 -2.88 -8.44
CA ILE A 228 0.43 -3.66 -7.58
C ILE A 228 1.77 -3.81 -8.29
N LEU A 229 2.86 -3.52 -7.59
CA LEU A 229 4.21 -3.66 -8.11
C LEU A 229 4.63 -5.14 -8.06
N ASP A 230 4.93 -5.71 -9.22
CA ASP A 230 5.19 -7.13 -9.39
C ASP A 230 6.59 -7.43 -9.92
N LEU A 231 7.15 -6.49 -10.69
CA LEU A 231 8.42 -6.60 -11.38
C LEU A 231 9.10 -5.24 -11.46
N ILE A 232 10.41 -5.22 -11.25
CA ILE A 232 11.26 -4.05 -11.49
C ILE A 232 12.25 -4.42 -12.57
N ILE A 233 12.28 -3.61 -13.63
CA ILE A 233 13.23 -3.76 -14.72
C ILE A 233 14.18 -2.57 -14.67
N ASN A 234 15.46 -2.82 -14.43
CA ASN A 234 16.50 -1.82 -14.58
C ASN A 234 17.07 -1.85 -15.99
N ILE A 235 16.77 -0.81 -16.75
CA ILE A 235 17.25 -0.59 -18.10
C ILE A 235 18.62 0.08 -18.00
N GLU A 236 19.64 -0.58 -18.54
CA GLU A 236 21.01 -0.09 -18.48
C GLU A 236 21.70 -0.14 -19.84
N GLU A 237 22.70 0.71 -20.04
CA GLU A 237 23.53 0.66 -21.24
C GLU A 237 24.33 -0.64 -21.23
N TRP A 238 24.40 -1.30 -22.39
CA TRP A 238 25.16 -2.53 -22.52
C TRP A 238 26.65 -2.29 -22.22
N ASN A 239 27.18 -3.04 -21.27
CA ASN A 239 28.59 -3.02 -20.93
C ASN A 239 29.23 -4.39 -21.24
N LYS A 240 30.37 -4.39 -21.94
CA LYS A 240 31.15 -5.60 -22.25
C LYS A 240 31.65 -6.32 -20.99
N ASP A 241 31.88 -5.56 -19.93
CA ASP A 241 32.51 -6.04 -18.70
C ASP A 241 31.49 -6.58 -17.69
N MET A 242 30.19 -6.50 -17.99
CA MET A 242 29.14 -7.05 -17.14
C MET A 242 28.63 -8.39 -17.68
N GLU A 243 28.60 -9.40 -16.82
CA GLU A 243 27.89 -10.65 -17.10
C GLU A 243 26.39 -10.44 -16.94
N TYR A 244 25.65 -10.68 -18.02
CA TYR A 244 24.20 -10.67 -18.03
C TYR A 244 23.70 -12.11 -17.89
N ASP A 245 22.66 -12.34 -17.09
CA ASP A 245 22.06 -13.67 -16.97
C ASP A 245 21.57 -14.15 -18.35
N ARG A 246 22.15 -15.26 -18.80
CA ARG A 246 21.83 -15.93 -20.07
C ARG A 246 20.92 -17.15 -19.87
N THR A 247 20.74 -17.57 -18.62
CA THR A 247 20.07 -18.81 -18.23
C THR A 247 18.65 -18.59 -17.75
N GLY A 248 18.35 -17.39 -17.22
CA GLY A 248 17.06 -17.08 -16.60
C GLY A 248 16.85 -17.80 -15.27
N LEU A 249 17.93 -18.35 -14.70
CA LEU A 249 17.94 -19.04 -13.41
C LEU A 249 18.11 -18.08 -12.23
N ASP A 250 18.60 -16.85 -12.48
CA ASP A 250 18.74 -15.86 -11.42
C ASP A 250 17.37 -15.26 -11.09
N ASP A 251 16.78 -15.72 -9.99
CA ASP A 251 15.58 -15.13 -9.40
C ASP A 251 15.95 -13.95 -8.50
N SER A 252 16.56 -12.94 -9.13
CA SER A 252 16.97 -11.71 -8.44
C SER A 252 15.75 -10.98 -7.90
N LYS A 253 15.85 -10.50 -6.66
CA LYS A 253 14.83 -9.68 -6.01
C LYS A 253 15.45 -8.48 -5.33
N ILE A 254 14.64 -7.46 -5.10
CA ILE A 254 15.01 -6.27 -4.34
C ILE A 254 13.98 -5.97 -3.26
N ASP A 255 14.45 -5.63 -2.06
CA ASP A 255 13.58 -5.20 -0.97
C ASP A 255 13.09 -3.77 -1.20
N ILE A 256 11.77 -3.59 -1.12
CA ILE A 256 11.13 -2.29 -1.06
C ILE A 256 10.14 -2.30 0.10
N LEU A 257 10.40 -1.47 1.12
CA LEU A 257 9.56 -1.34 2.32
C LEU A 257 9.34 -2.69 3.06
N GLY A 258 10.31 -3.61 3.00
CA GLY A 258 10.21 -4.93 3.63
C GLY A 258 9.54 -6.01 2.77
N ILE A 259 9.28 -5.73 1.49
CA ILE A 259 8.70 -6.68 0.53
C ILE A 259 9.69 -6.92 -0.61
N GLU A 260 10.01 -8.19 -0.86
CA GLU A 260 10.85 -8.60 -1.98
C GLU A 260 10.08 -8.56 -3.31
N ILE A 261 10.56 -7.75 -4.25
CA ILE A 261 10.01 -7.65 -5.61
C ILE A 261 11.00 -8.25 -6.62
N ALA A 262 10.49 -8.99 -7.61
CA ALA A 262 11.32 -9.52 -8.69
C ALA A 262 12.06 -8.40 -9.42
N PHE A 263 13.34 -8.60 -9.68
CA PHE A 263 14.24 -7.60 -10.24
C PHE A 263 15.00 -8.17 -11.43
N LEU A 264 14.98 -7.46 -12.56
CA LEU A 264 15.65 -7.85 -13.78
C LEU A 264 16.47 -6.69 -14.33
N LYS A 265 17.69 -6.96 -14.80
CA LYS A 265 18.49 -5.98 -15.55
C LYS A 265 18.40 -6.28 -17.03
N ILE A 266 18.03 -5.28 -17.84
CA ILE A 266 17.95 -5.42 -19.30
C ILE A 266 18.94 -4.44 -19.95
N PRO A 267 19.96 -4.96 -20.65
CA PRO A 267 20.88 -4.11 -21.40
C PRO A 267 20.27 -3.60 -22.71
N VAL A 268 20.37 -2.30 -22.92
CA VAL A 268 19.97 -1.61 -24.15
C VAL A 268 21.16 -1.49 -25.09
N LYS A 269 20.91 -1.85 -26.36
CA LYS A 269 21.80 -1.62 -27.49
C LYS A 269 20.95 -1.14 -28.66
N PRO A 270 21.44 -0.20 -29.50
CA PRO A 270 20.75 0.18 -30.72
C PRO A 270 20.32 -1.05 -31.54
N GLY A 271 19.06 -1.07 -31.99
CA GLY A 271 18.46 -2.19 -32.73
C GLY A 271 17.75 -3.24 -31.88
N ARG A 272 17.76 -3.15 -30.55
CA ARG A 272 16.89 -3.98 -29.70
C ARG A 272 15.54 -3.32 -29.48
N ASN A 273 14.46 -4.07 -29.69
CA ASN A 273 13.11 -3.63 -29.30
C ASN A 273 12.91 -3.87 -27.80
N LEU A 274 13.04 -2.82 -27.01
CA LEU A 274 12.93 -2.88 -25.55
C LEU A 274 11.52 -3.27 -25.07
N PRO A 275 10.42 -2.77 -25.67
CA PRO A 275 9.07 -3.22 -25.34
C PRO A 275 8.86 -4.73 -25.40
N ILE A 276 9.37 -5.41 -26.44
CA ILE A 276 9.28 -6.88 -26.54
C ILE A 276 9.99 -7.56 -25.35
N LEU A 277 11.13 -7.04 -24.92
CA LEU A 277 11.85 -7.60 -23.77
C LEU A 277 11.08 -7.38 -22.47
N VAL A 278 10.46 -6.21 -22.30
CA VAL A 278 9.60 -5.91 -21.15
C VAL A 278 8.36 -6.82 -21.14
N GLU A 279 7.70 -7.00 -22.28
CA GLU A 279 6.57 -7.92 -22.46
C GLU A 279 6.95 -9.36 -22.11
N THR A 280 8.09 -9.83 -22.61
CA THR A 280 8.61 -11.17 -22.33
C THR A 280 8.90 -11.34 -20.84
N ALA A 281 9.52 -10.35 -20.20
CA ALA A 281 9.80 -10.36 -18.77
C ALA A 281 8.50 -10.38 -17.93
N ALA A 282 7.49 -9.61 -18.33
CA ALA A 282 6.18 -9.58 -17.67
C ALA A 282 5.45 -10.93 -17.79
N ILE A 283 5.45 -11.55 -18.97
CA ILE A 283 4.88 -12.90 -19.18
C ILE A 283 5.60 -13.92 -18.32
N ASN A 284 6.95 -13.90 -18.29
CA ASN A 284 7.74 -14.81 -17.46
C ASN A 284 7.41 -14.63 -15.97
N GLN A 285 7.29 -13.39 -15.50
CA GLN A 285 6.91 -13.11 -14.11
C GLN A 285 5.49 -13.59 -13.80
N ARG A 286 4.56 -13.46 -14.75
CA ARG A 286 3.21 -14.01 -14.62
C ARG A 286 3.22 -15.53 -14.51
N LEU A 287 4.04 -16.22 -15.31
CA LEU A 287 4.21 -17.67 -15.24
C LEU A 287 4.78 -18.12 -13.88
N LYS A 288 5.82 -17.43 -13.38
CA LYS A 288 6.37 -17.68 -12.04
C LYS A 288 5.31 -17.56 -10.95
N LYS A 289 4.46 -16.52 -11.00
CA LYS A 289 3.33 -16.34 -10.08
C LYS A 289 2.29 -17.47 -10.16
N MET A 290 2.17 -18.14 -11.30
CA MET A 290 1.30 -19.30 -11.50
C MET A 290 1.98 -20.63 -11.11
N GLY A 291 3.24 -20.60 -10.66
CA GLY A 291 4.01 -21.78 -10.26
C GLY A 291 4.83 -22.42 -11.39
N ASN A 292 4.85 -21.82 -12.59
CA ASN A 292 5.57 -22.36 -13.75
C ASN A 292 6.96 -21.71 -13.87
N TYR A 293 8.02 -22.51 -13.75
CA TYR A 293 9.41 -22.06 -13.79
C TYR A 293 10.15 -22.63 -15.01
N THR A 294 9.93 -22.04 -16.19
CA THR A 294 10.41 -22.54 -17.49
C THR A 294 11.93 -22.80 -17.53
N ALA A 295 12.74 -21.92 -16.94
CA ALA A 295 14.20 -22.09 -16.89
C ALA A 295 14.61 -23.31 -16.06
N LYS A 296 13.91 -23.58 -14.96
CA LYS A 296 14.14 -24.77 -14.11
C LYS A 296 13.71 -26.04 -14.84
N GLU A 297 12.56 -26.01 -15.51
CA GLU A 297 12.09 -27.14 -16.32
C GLU A 297 13.05 -27.47 -17.47
N PHE A 298 13.58 -26.45 -18.14
CA PHE A 298 14.56 -26.63 -19.21
C PHE A 298 15.90 -27.17 -18.69
N ASN A 299 16.38 -26.65 -17.55
CA ASN A 299 17.61 -27.12 -16.94
C ASN A 299 17.49 -28.58 -16.47
N ASN A 300 16.35 -28.97 -15.91
CA ASN A 300 16.06 -30.36 -15.58
C ASN A 300 16.13 -31.25 -16.83
N ARG A 301 15.45 -30.86 -17.92
CA ARG A 301 15.49 -31.62 -19.19
C ARG A 301 16.90 -31.73 -19.78
N LEU A 302 17.71 -30.68 -19.68
CA LEU A 302 19.11 -30.72 -20.12
C LEU A 302 19.95 -31.65 -19.25
N THR A 303 19.74 -31.62 -17.94
CA THR A 303 20.43 -32.51 -17.00
C THR A 303 20.08 -33.96 -17.28
N ASP A 304 18.78 -34.26 -17.45
CA ASP A 304 18.29 -35.59 -17.82
C ASP A 304 18.90 -36.07 -19.15
N TYR A 305 18.98 -35.21 -20.16
CA TYR A 305 19.59 -35.53 -21.45
C TYR A 305 21.10 -35.82 -21.33
N ILE A 306 21.83 -35.05 -20.52
CA ILE A 306 23.27 -35.27 -20.29
C ILE A 306 23.52 -36.56 -19.51
N GLU A 307 22.68 -36.87 -18.51
CA GLU A 307 22.76 -38.12 -17.74
C GLU A 307 22.48 -39.35 -18.61
N GLN A 308 21.45 -39.30 -19.46
CA GLN A 308 21.17 -40.37 -20.43
C GLN A 308 22.35 -40.62 -21.38
N ASN A 309 22.94 -39.55 -21.94
CA ASN A 309 24.10 -39.67 -22.82
C ASN A 309 25.38 -40.16 -22.11
N LYS A 310 25.53 -39.91 -20.80
CA LYS A 310 26.64 -40.48 -20.01
C LYS A 310 26.45 -41.99 -19.78
N ILE A 311 25.23 -42.44 -19.52
CA ILE A 311 24.91 -43.87 -19.33
C ILE A 311 25.16 -44.65 -20.63
N GLU A 312 24.80 -44.10 -21.80
CA GLU A 312 25.07 -44.73 -23.09
C GLU A 312 26.57 -44.85 -23.42
N ARG A 313 27.40 -43.91 -22.96
CA ARG A 313 28.86 -43.95 -23.14
C ARG A 313 29.61 -44.87 -22.18
N ILE A 314 28.99 -45.28 -21.07
CA ILE A 314 29.58 -46.23 -20.11
C ILE A 314 29.26 -47.68 -20.53
N ASN A 315 28.17 -47.88 -21.28
CA ASN A 315 27.72 -49.19 -21.76
C ASN A 315 28.30 -49.57 -23.15
N HIS A 316 29.26 -48.79 -23.66
CA HIS A 316 29.96 -49.01 -24.93
C HIS A 316 31.47 -49.10 -24.70
#